data_AF-A0A015IPP4-F1
#
_entry.id   AF-A0A015IPP4-F1
#
_cell.length_a   1.000
_cell.length_b   1.000
_cell.length_c   1.000
_cell.angle_alpha   90.00
_cell.angle_beta   90.00
_cell.angle_gamma   90.00
#
_symmetry.space_group_name_H-M   'P 1'
#
loop_
_entity.id
_entity.type
_entity.pdbx_description
1 polymer ?
#
loop_
_entity_poly.entity_id
_entity_poly.type
_entity_poly.pdbx_seq_one_letter_code
_entity_poly.pdbx_strand_id
1 'polypeptide(L)'
;MGISRDSRHKRSHTGAKRAQYRKKRKFELGRQPGNTKLGPKRIHEVRVRGGDKKFRALRLDSGSFSWGSESISKKTRLLAVVYNSSNNELVRTNTLVKGAVIQIDATPFRQWYEAHYAQPIGRKKKKEGQLRSLI
;
A
#
# COMPACT_ATOMS: atom_id res chain seq x y z
N MET A 1 13.24 4.73 27.38
CA MET A 1 11.78 4.58 27.12
C MET A 1 11.35 5.65 26.13
N GLY A 2 10.64 5.31 25.06
CA GLY A 2 10.31 6.22 23.96
C GLY A 2 8.84 6.65 23.92
N ILE A 3 8.24 6.55 22.73
CA ILE A 3 6.82 6.84 22.46
C ILE A 3 5.94 5.95 23.35
N SER A 4 4.89 6.53 23.95
CA SER A 4 3.93 5.84 24.83
C SER A 4 2.53 5.96 24.26
N ARG A 5 1.74 4.88 24.34
CA ARG A 5 0.35 4.80 23.88
C ARG A 5 -0.67 4.99 25.01
N ASP A 6 -0.23 5.39 26.19
CA ASP A 6 -1.11 5.64 27.33
C ASP A 6 -1.94 6.91 27.16
N SER A 7 -3.05 7.02 27.88
CA SER A 7 -3.93 8.21 27.86
C SER A 7 -3.71 9.15 29.04
N ARG A 8 -2.73 8.87 29.92
CA ARG A 8 -2.57 9.60 31.20
C ARG A 8 -1.97 10.98 31.01
N HIS A 9 -1.14 11.15 29.97
CA HIS A 9 -0.61 12.46 29.59
C HIS A 9 -1.66 13.34 28.89
N LYS A 10 -2.75 12.75 28.38
CA LYS A 10 -3.87 13.51 27.79
C LYS A 10 -4.78 14.04 28.91
N ARG A 11 -5.44 15.17 28.65
CA ARG A 11 -6.45 15.74 29.56
C ARG A 11 -7.62 14.77 29.77
N SER A 12 -8.33 14.92 30.89
CA SER A 12 -9.62 14.26 31.07
C SER A 12 -10.64 14.80 30.06
N HIS A 13 -11.77 14.10 29.93
CA HIS A 13 -12.89 14.59 29.12
C HIS A 13 -13.38 15.97 29.57
N THR A 14 -13.32 16.26 30.88
CA THR A 14 -13.63 17.56 31.47
C THR A 14 -12.55 18.64 31.27
N GLY A 15 -11.41 18.31 30.66
CA GLY A 15 -10.29 19.24 30.42
C GLY A 15 -9.27 19.36 31.57
N ALA A 16 -9.51 18.69 32.70
CA ALA A 16 -8.60 18.71 33.84
C ALA A 16 -7.24 18.07 33.50
N LYS A 17 -6.16 18.69 34.02
CA LYS A 17 -4.80 18.16 33.91
C LYS A 17 -4.62 17.00 34.89
N ARG A 18 -4.26 15.82 34.38
CA ARG A 18 -4.00 14.63 35.20
C ARG A 18 -2.59 14.69 35.79
N ALA A 19 -2.47 14.39 37.08
CA ALA A 19 -1.18 14.29 37.75
C ALA A 19 -0.38 13.08 37.26
N GLN A 20 0.95 13.17 37.28
CA GLN A 20 1.82 12.06 36.95
C GLN A 20 1.93 11.11 38.15
N TYR A 21 1.33 9.91 38.05
CA TYR A 21 1.37 8.93 39.16
C TYR A 21 2.43 7.84 38.98
N ARG A 22 2.82 7.52 37.73
CA ARG A 22 3.81 6.46 37.44
C ARG A 22 4.70 6.79 36.25
N LYS A 23 5.85 6.10 36.18
CA LYS A 23 6.72 6.09 35.01
C LYS A 23 6.10 5.29 33.86
N LYS A 24 6.55 5.55 32.63
CA LYS A 24 6.16 4.81 31.41
C LYS A 24 6.41 3.30 31.60
N ARG A 25 5.61 2.44 30.93
CA ARG A 25 5.71 0.97 31.04
C ARG A 25 5.93 0.34 29.67
N LYS A 26 6.70 -0.75 29.63
CA LYS A 26 7.06 -1.45 28.37
C LYS A 26 5.84 -1.97 27.61
N PHE A 27 4.78 -2.38 28.29
CA PHE A 27 3.58 -2.90 27.61
C PHE A 27 2.74 -1.81 26.91
N GLU A 28 2.97 -0.53 27.20
CA GLU A 28 2.28 0.62 26.56
C GLU A 28 3.16 1.27 25.47
N LEU A 29 4.26 0.63 25.04
CA LEU A 29 5.20 1.25 24.10
C LEU A 29 4.55 1.50 22.72
N GLY A 30 4.91 2.64 22.12
CA GLY A 30 4.78 2.91 20.70
C GLY A 30 6.11 2.71 19.97
N ARG A 31 6.07 2.75 18.63
CA ARG A 31 7.25 2.73 17.76
C ARG A 31 7.06 3.74 16.63
N GLN A 32 8.15 4.23 16.06
CA GLN A 32 8.12 5.08 14.87
C GLN A 32 7.46 4.36 13.68
N PRO A 33 6.79 5.08 12.76
CA PRO A 33 6.22 4.50 11.55
C PRO A 33 7.30 4.00 10.59
N GLY A 34 6.92 3.13 9.64
CA GLY A 34 7.83 2.64 8.60
C GLY A 34 8.00 3.58 7.41
N ASN A 35 6.98 4.40 7.10
CA ASN A 35 6.93 5.30 5.94
C ASN A 35 7.42 4.65 4.65
N THR A 36 6.87 3.45 4.36
CA THR A 36 7.24 2.60 3.23
C THR A 36 7.30 3.38 1.92
N LYS A 37 8.44 3.34 1.23
CA LYS A 37 8.63 3.99 -0.07
C LYS A 37 8.65 2.97 -1.22
N LEU A 38 8.43 3.44 -2.44
CA LEU A 38 8.76 2.64 -3.61
C LEU A 38 10.28 2.51 -3.76
N GLY A 39 10.74 1.32 -4.15
CA GLY A 39 12.15 1.04 -4.44
C GLY A 39 12.59 -0.37 -4.03
N PRO A 40 13.88 -0.69 -4.18
CA PRO A 40 14.41 -2.04 -3.92
C PRO A 40 13.99 -2.57 -2.55
N LYS A 41 13.47 -3.81 -2.54
CA LYS A 41 12.87 -4.43 -1.35
C LYS A 41 13.80 -4.35 -0.14
N ARG A 42 13.34 -3.66 0.90
CA ARG A 42 14.03 -3.55 2.20
C ARG A 42 13.03 -3.72 3.33
N ILE A 43 13.19 -4.79 4.11
CA ILE A 43 12.29 -5.15 5.20
C ILE A 43 13.15 -5.39 6.45
N HIS A 44 12.74 -4.78 7.57
CA HIS A 44 13.36 -4.99 8.87
C HIS A 44 12.43 -5.79 9.79
N GLU A 45 12.97 -6.84 10.41
CA GLU A 45 12.26 -7.60 11.41
C GLU A 45 12.25 -6.85 12.74
N VAL A 46 11.08 -6.80 13.38
CA VAL A 46 10.91 -6.19 14.70
C VAL A 46 10.33 -7.23 15.65
N ARG A 47 11.12 -7.64 16.65
CA ARG A 47 10.64 -8.46 17.77
C ARG A 47 9.60 -7.69 18.59
N VAL A 48 8.46 -8.32 18.87
CA VAL A 48 7.39 -7.76 19.68
C VAL A 48 7.15 -8.57 20.97
N ARG A 49 6.13 -8.18 21.74
CA ARG A 49 5.75 -8.88 22.98
C ARG A 49 5.34 -10.32 22.65
N GLY A 50 5.67 -11.27 23.51
CA GLY A 50 5.35 -12.69 23.30
C GLY A 50 6.39 -13.44 22.45
N GLY A 51 7.38 -12.75 21.89
CA GLY A 51 8.37 -13.39 21.01
C GLY A 51 8.03 -13.32 19.53
N ASP A 52 6.83 -12.84 19.18
CA ASP A 52 6.40 -12.69 17.79
C ASP A 52 7.25 -11.67 17.02
N LYS A 53 7.10 -11.72 15.70
CA LYS A 53 7.83 -10.88 14.75
C LYS A 53 6.85 -10.05 13.93
N LYS A 54 7.15 -8.76 13.77
CA LYS A 54 6.48 -7.89 12.81
C LYS A 54 7.48 -7.44 11.75
N PHE A 55 7.09 -7.53 10.49
CA PHE A 55 7.92 -7.12 9.37
C PHE A 55 7.61 -5.68 9.00
N ARG A 56 8.57 -4.79 9.24
CA ARG A 56 8.48 -3.40 8.83
C ARG A 56 9.12 -3.25 7.47
N ALA A 57 8.29 -3.14 6.44
CA ALA A 57 8.77 -2.69 5.16
C ALA A 57 9.24 -1.23 5.25
N LEU A 58 10.38 -0.95 4.62
CA LEU A 58 10.90 0.40 4.42
C LEU A 58 10.85 0.78 2.94
N ARG A 59 11.11 -0.20 2.06
CA ARG A 59 10.99 -0.07 0.61
C ARG A 59 10.39 -1.33 0.01
N LEU A 60 9.51 -1.16 -0.97
CA LEU A 60 8.91 -2.23 -1.75
C LEU A 60 8.85 -1.83 -3.22
N ASP A 61 9.12 -2.77 -4.12
CA ASP A 61 9.12 -2.61 -5.57
C ASP A 61 8.03 -3.43 -6.26
N SER A 62 7.52 -4.45 -5.58
CA SER A 62 6.54 -5.39 -6.10
C SER A 62 5.51 -5.79 -5.04
N GLY A 63 4.33 -6.23 -5.50
CA GLY A 63 3.23 -6.70 -4.67
C GLY A 63 2.44 -7.81 -5.35
N SER A 64 1.65 -8.55 -4.58
CA SER A 64 0.66 -9.48 -5.13
C SER A 64 -0.68 -8.77 -5.22
N PHE A 65 -1.25 -8.72 -6.42
CA PHE A 65 -2.52 -8.06 -6.70
C PHE A 65 -3.53 -9.06 -7.24
N SER A 66 -4.79 -8.88 -6.88
CA SER A 66 -5.87 -9.79 -7.26
C SER A 66 -6.86 -9.09 -8.18
N TRP A 67 -7.22 -9.75 -9.28
CA TRP A 67 -8.30 -9.33 -10.16
C TRP A 67 -9.56 -10.10 -9.75
N GLY A 68 -10.47 -9.41 -9.06
CA GLY A 68 -11.62 -10.04 -8.40
C GLY A 68 -12.62 -10.71 -9.34
N SER A 69 -12.92 -10.11 -10.50
CA SER A 69 -13.86 -10.72 -11.46
C SER A 69 -13.32 -12.01 -12.09
N GLU A 70 -12.00 -12.05 -12.33
CA GLU A 70 -11.31 -13.18 -12.95
C GLU A 70 -10.79 -14.20 -11.93
N SER A 71 -10.98 -13.94 -10.62
CA SER A 71 -10.50 -14.78 -9.51
C SER A 71 -9.00 -15.14 -9.58
N ILE A 72 -8.16 -14.25 -10.13
CA ILE A 72 -6.72 -14.48 -10.24
C ILE A 72 -5.91 -13.54 -9.36
N SER A 73 -4.71 -13.97 -8.99
CA SER A 73 -3.72 -13.12 -8.34
C SER A 73 -2.38 -13.23 -9.06
N LYS A 74 -1.73 -12.09 -9.30
CA LYS A 74 -0.41 -12.01 -9.93
C LYS A 74 0.50 -11.07 -9.18
N LYS A 75 1.79 -11.43 -9.13
CA LYS A 75 2.84 -10.55 -8.64
C LYS A 75 3.19 -9.54 -9.72
N THR A 76 3.08 -8.26 -9.42
CA THR A 76 3.39 -7.17 -10.35
C THR A 76 4.27 -6.12 -9.70
N ARG A 77 4.90 -5.29 -10.54
CA ARG A 77 5.71 -4.16 -10.08
C ARG A 77 4.82 -2.97 -9.72
N LEU A 78 5.21 -2.24 -8.69
CA LEU A 78 4.61 -0.99 -8.25
C LEU A 78 5.22 0.17 -9.06
N LEU A 79 4.38 1.03 -9.64
CA LEU A 79 4.84 2.18 -10.44
C LEU A 79 4.84 3.46 -9.62
N ALA A 80 3.67 3.88 -9.13
CA ALA A 80 3.50 5.13 -8.39
C ALA A 80 2.25 5.10 -7.51
N VAL A 81 2.22 5.96 -6.49
CA VAL A 81 1.01 6.27 -5.73
C VAL A 81 0.32 7.44 -6.41
N VAL A 82 -0.95 7.28 -6.78
CA VAL A 82 -1.71 8.32 -7.49
C VAL A 82 -2.63 9.09 -6.55
N TYR A 83 -3.20 8.40 -5.55
CA TYR A 83 -4.16 9.02 -4.64
C TYR A 83 -4.11 8.40 -3.25
N ASN A 84 -4.44 9.21 -2.24
CA ASN A 84 -4.58 8.79 -0.85
C ASN A 84 -5.63 9.66 -0.16
N SER A 85 -6.57 9.04 0.56
CA SER A 85 -7.66 9.75 1.24
C SER A 85 -7.23 10.51 2.49
N SER A 86 -6.13 10.12 3.14
CA SER A 86 -5.73 10.69 4.44
C SER A 86 -4.83 11.92 4.32
N ASN A 87 -3.92 11.93 3.34
CA ASN A 87 -2.93 13.00 3.18
C ASN A 87 -2.28 12.97 1.79
N ASN A 88 -2.22 14.12 1.13
CA ASN A 88 -1.58 14.31 -0.19
C ASN A 88 -0.05 14.23 -0.15
N GLU A 89 0.60 14.47 0.99
CA GLU A 89 2.06 14.31 1.12
C GLU A 89 2.51 12.86 0.89
N LEU A 90 1.63 11.90 1.18
CA LEU A 90 1.90 10.49 0.93
C LEU A 90 1.92 10.18 -0.57
N VAL A 91 1.16 10.92 -1.38
CA VAL A 91 1.18 10.83 -2.84
C VAL A 91 2.46 11.47 -3.38
N ARG A 92 2.75 12.72 -2.98
CA ARG A 92 3.94 13.47 -3.42
C ARG A 92 5.24 12.71 -3.21
N THR A 93 5.32 12.00 -2.10
CA THR A 93 6.53 11.28 -1.70
C THR A 93 6.48 9.78 -1.96
N ASN A 94 5.48 9.30 -2.72
CA ASN A 94 5.31 7.89 -3.10
C ASN A 94 5.37 6.93 -1.90
N THR A 95 4.60 7.23 -0.83
CA THR A 95 4.51 6.40 0.37
C THR A 95 3.34 5.41 0.31
N LEU A 96 3.66 4.14 0.54
CA LEU A 96 2.68 3.05 0.59
C LEU A 96 2.09 2.94 1.99
N VAL A 97 0.77 3.11 2.08
CA VAL A 97 -0.07 2.85 3.25
C VAL A 97 -1.32 2.07 2.83
N LYS A 98 -2.04 1.49 3.80
CA LYS A 98 -3.31 0.82 3.52
C LYS A 98 -4.30 1.83 2.92
N GLY A 99 -4.96 1.45 1.83
CA GLY A 99 -5.95 2.29 1.15
C GLY A 99 -5.38 3.31 0.17
N ALA A 100 -4.06 3.30 -0.06
CA ALA A 100 -3.47 4.08 -1.15
C ALA A 100 -3.89 3.51 -2.51
N VAL A 101 -4.27 4.40 -3.44
CA VAL A 101 -4.56 4.04 -4.83
C VAL A 101 -3.25 4.14 -5.62
N ILE A 102 -2.87 3.04 -6.26
CA ILE A 102 -1.57 2.85 -6.87
C ILE A 102 -1.69 2.40 -8.32
N GLN A 103 -0.72 2.80 -9.13
CA GLN A 103 -0.52 2.25 -10.47
C GLN A 103 0.41 1.05 -10.39
N ILE A 104 0.04 -0.01 -11.10
CA ILE A 104 0.79 -1.26 -11.20
C ILE A 104 1.11 -1.59 -12.65
N ASP A 105 2.16 -2.38 -12.86
CA ASP A 105 2.41 -2.98 -14.15
C ASP A 105 1.33 -4.03 -14.48
N ALA A 106 0.63 -3.82 -15.61
CA ALA A 106 -0.45 -4.67 -16.07
C ALA A 106 0.04 -5.87 -16.91
N THR A 107 1.32 -5.95 -17.27
CA THR A 107 1.84 -7.00 -18.16
C THR A 107 1.49 -8.43 -17.71
N PRO A 108 1.56 -8.81 -16.41
CA PRO A 108 1.26 -10.19 -16.01
C PRO A 108 -0.24 -10.54 -16.11
N PHE A 109 -1.11 -9.54 -15.98
CA PHE A 109 -2.55 -9.72 -16.15
C PHE A 109 -2.92 -9.80 -17.63
N ARG A 110 -2.31 -8.96 -18.47
CA ARG A 110 -2.52 -9.00 -19.92
C ARG A 110 -2.09 -10.34 -20.52
N GLN A 111 -0.89 -10.80 -20.18
CA GLN A 111 -0.39 -12.10 -20.66
C GLN A 111 -1.29 -13.25 -20.23
N TRP A 112 -1.77 -13.23 -18.99
CA TRP A 112 -2.70 -14.25 -18.51
C TRP A 112 -4.02 -14.21 -19.28
N TYR A 113 -4.58 -13.04 -19.53
CA TYR A 113 -5.85 -12.91 -20.26
C TYR A 113 -5.72 -13.42 -21.70
N GLU A 114 -4.64 -13.04 -22.39
CA GLU A 114 -4.36 -13.50 -23.75
C GLU A 114 -4.20 -15.03 -23.79
N ALA A 115 -3.55 -15.64 -22.79
CA ALA A 115 -3.41 -17.09 -22.71
C ALA A 115 -4.72 -17.81 -22.33
N HIS A 116 -5.56 -17.20 -21.49
CA HIS A 116 -6.78 -17.82 -20.97
C HIS A 116 -7.94 -17.75 -21.97
N TYR A 117 -8.09 -16.61 -22.66
CA TYR A 117 -9.18 -16.36 -23.61
C TYR A 117 -8.76 -16.38 -25.08
N ALA A 118 -7.46 -16.54 -25.38
CA ALA A 118 -6.91 -16.46 -26.74
C ALA A 118 -7.24 -15.14 -27.49
N GLN A 119 -7.63 -14.08 -26.76
CA GLN A 119 -8.02 -12.80 -27.33
C GLN A 119 -7.01 -11.70 -26.96
N PRO A 120 -6.45 -10.97 -27.95
CA PRO A 120 -5.52 -9.88 -27.67
C PRO A 120 -6.23 -8.68 -27.04
N ILE A 121 -5.72 -8.19 -25.91
CA ILE A 121 -6.16 -6.93 -25.31
C ILE A 121 -5.42 -5.76 -25.97
N GLY A 122 -6.15 -4.70 -26.35
CA GLY A 122 -5.58 -3.41 -26.74
C GLY A 122 -5.31 -3.21 -28.24
N ARG A 123 -5.62 -4.17 -29.11
CA ARG A 123 -5.69 -3.90 -30.56
C ARG A 123 -7.01 -3.21 -30.87
N LYS A 124 -6.98 -1.90 -31.18
CA LYS A 124 -8.14 -1.23 -31.80
C LYS A 124 -8.47 -1.96 -33.12
N LYS A 125 -9.66 -2.55 -33.24
CA LYS A 125 -10.20 -2.95 -34.55
C LYS A 125 -10.15 -1.72 -35.46
N LYS A 126 -9.39 -1.75 -36.57
CA LYS A 126 -9.61 -0.79 -37.64
C LYS A 126 -11.06 -0.99 -38.09
N LYS A 127 -11.88 0.07 -38.05
CA LYS A 127 -13.24 0.01 -38.61
C LYS A 127 -13.09 -0.25 -40.11
N GLU A 128 -13.49 -1.44 -40.53
CA GLU A 128 -13.41 -1.93 -41.92
C GLU A 128 -14.51 -1.31 -42.81
N GLY A 129 -14.78 -0.02 -42.64
CA GLY A 129 -15.95 0.66 -43.22
C GLY A 129 -15.67 1.97 -43.97
N GLN A 130 -14.40 2.37 -44.14
CA GLN A 130 -14.05 3.65 -44.79
C GLN A 130 -13.21 3.49 -46.08
N LEU A 131 -13.08 2.26 -46.60
CA LEU A 131 -12.32 1.93 -47.81
C LEU A 131 -13.20 1.69 -49.05
N ARG A 132 -14.52 1.92 -48.97
CA ARG A 132 -15.47 1.64 -50.07
C ARG A 132 -16.15 2.88 -50.68
N SER A 133 -15.66 4.09 -50.43
CA SER A 133 -16.26 5.33 -50.97
C SER A 133 -15.34 6.12 -51.93
N LEU A 134 -14.36 5.44 -52.55
CA LEU A 134 -13.48 6.01 -53.58
C LEU A 134 -13.39 5.03 -54.76
N ILE A 135 -14.52 4.88 -55.45
CA ILE A 135 -14.60 4.61 -56.89
C ILE A 135 -15.66 5.56 -57.42
#